data_AF-A0AAD9RR45-F1
#
_entry.id   AF-A0AAD9RR45-F1
#
_cell.length_a   1.000
_cell.length_b   1.000
_cell.length_c   1.000
_cell.angle_alpha   90.00
_cell.angle_beta   90.00
_cell.angle_gamma   90.00
#
_symmetry.space_group_name_H-M   'P 1'
#
loop_
_entity.id
_entity.type
_entity.pdbx_description
1 polymer ?
#
loop_
_entity_poly.entity_id
_entity_poly.type
_entity_poly.pdbx_seq_one_letter_code
_entity_poly.pdbx_strand_id
1 'polypeptide(L)'
;MLHIHKRILHDRRRFYQSLLHSQICHSTKDASAGIIIIGNEILKARVKDTNSHYACSLLYNCGVKVEKISVISDNMEEIQQEIRTFSEKYTHVITAGGIGPTHDDITFEGLAKAFNDSLHFHPKLVDIIKNQFGIQNSTSPNFKMAYVPTKASLIFGKEHTLMYPCVTLKNVYVFPGSPHFFEKAFGKLCKELFSTNRCFARDEIYINAREDAFADVLTVLTKEFPNVSFGSYPVIDNSYYKAFITIESDNAEETKKAKQKLCDLIGPDILVEYDNSPHIDSLTKYRNFLKKCERPFIYEGTLEKLTNIYHQPEKVAIYLDGSIETFIIVHLAHLARTLLRLNNKLWIIRLKSSELFRDMEGLPPDSIERYNINVSTLEGDLLRALNKLKLTEPQLETLLVGTEKTKFNEASSGRSSSNDITKQLHIIYPLDKWTKEDIRIFGRFLCLPLK
;
A
#
# COMPACT_ATOMS: atom_id res chain seq x y z
N MET A 1 -38.52 6.54 42.87
CA MET A 1 -38.33 5.47 41.86
C MET A 1 -37.34 5.80 40.74
N LEU A 2 -37.28 7.02 40.20
CA LEU A 2 -36.34 7.39 39.11
C LEU A 2 -34.84 7.45 39.49
N HIS A 3 -34.50 7.66 40.76
CA HIS A 3 -33.09 7.71 41.22
C HIS A 3 -32.45 6.33 41.43
N ILE A 4 -33.25 5.30 41.76
CA ILE A 4 -32.75 3.93 41.96
C ILE A 4 -32.46 3.27 40.61
N HIS A 5 -33.26 3.57 39.57
CA HIS A 5 -33.06 3.05 38.21
C HIS A 5 -31.79 3.60 37.54
N LYS A 6 -31.43 4.88 37.79
CA LYS A 6 -30.17 5.47 37.30
C LYS A 6 -28.94 4.88 37.99
N ARG A 7 -29.01 4.59 39.29
CA ARG A 7 -27.91 3.94 40.03
C ARG A 7 -27.66 2.50 39.56
N ILE A 8 -28.72 1.72 39.32
CA ILE A 8 -28.61 0.34 38.81
C ILE A 8 -28.05 0.28 37.39
N LEU A 9 -28.42 1.23 36.51
CA LEU A 9 -27.85 1.35 35.16
C LEU A 9 -26.38 1.80 35.20
N HIS A 10 -26.01 2.68 36.14
CA HIS A 10 -24.65 3.18 36.28
C HIS A 10 -23.68 2.13 36.86
N ASP A 11 -24.14 1.31 37.81
CA ASP A 11 -23.37 0.19 38.37
C ASP A 11 -23.25 -0.98 37.40
N ARG A 12 -24.29 -1.29 36.60
CA ARG A 12 -24.17 -2.28 35.51
C ARG A 12 -23.17 -1.84 34.45
N ARG A 13 -23.10 -0.55 34.11
CA ARG A 13 -22.10 -0.02 33.17
C ARG A 13 -20.67 -0.15 33.69
N ARG A 14 -20.45 0.09 35.00
CA ARG A 14 -19.15 -0.13 35.65
C ARG A 14 -18.79 -1.61 35.76
N PHE A 15 -19.76 -2.48 36.04
CA PHE A 15 -19.53 -3.92 36.12
C PHE A 15 -19.14 -4.50 34.74
N TYR A 16 -19.85 -4.13 33.67
CA TYR A 16 -19.50 -4.50 32.29
C TYR A 16 -18.20 -3.84 31.80
N GLN A 17 -17.93 -2.59 32.16
CA GLN A 17 -16.62 -1.96 31.88
C GLN A 17 -15.48 -2.64 32.63
N SER A 18 -15.70 -3.14 33.86
CA SER A 18 -14.69 -3.89 34.62
C SER A 18 -14.49 -5.31 34.11
N LEU A 19 -15.53 -5.97 33.59
CA LEU A 19 -15.41 -7.26 32.89
C LEU A 19 -14.71 -7.11 31.53
N LEU A 20 -15.01 -6.03 30.79
CA LEU A 20 -14.30 -5.67 29.54
C LEU A 20 -12.85 -5.24 29.80
N HIS A 21 -12.56 -4.58 30.93
CA HIS A 21 -11.18 -4.22 31.32
C HIS A 21 -10.38 -5.39 31.90
N SER A 22 -11.02 -6.40 32.49
CA SER A 22 -10.30 -7.51 33.16
C SER A 22 -10.00 -8.69 32.23
N GLN A 23 -10.49 -8.71 30.98
CA GLN A 23 -10.20 -9.78 30.02
C GLN A 23 -9.59 -9.32 28.68
N ILE A 24 -9.35 -8.02 28.47
CA ILE A 24 -8.73 -7.52 27.24
C ILE A 24 -7.70 -6.44 27.61
N CYS A 25 -6.56 -6.85 28.17
CA CYS A 25 -5.27 -6.14 28.17
C CYS A 25 -4.26 -6.95 28.99
N HIS A 26 -3.95 -8.17 28.55
CA HIS A 26 -2.58 -8.62 28.76
C HIS A 26 -1.79 -7.97 27.63
N SER A 27 -1.08 -6.88 27.94
CA SER A 27 0.00 -6.40 27.08
C SER A 27 1.08 -7.49 27.10
N THR A 28 0.91 -8.53 26.30
CA THR A 28 1.95 -9.51 26.09
C THR A 28 3.02 -8.84 25.26
N LYS A 29 4.22 -8.70 25.83
CA LYS A 29 5.40 -8.12 25.18
C LYS A 29 5.70 -8.79 23.82
N ASP A 30 5.17 -10.01 23.61
CA ASP A 30 5.34 -10.88 22.45
C ASP A 30 4.00 -11.27 21.79
N ALA A 31 3.10 -10.32 21.53
CA ALA A 31 1.85 -10.64 20.82
C ALA A 31 2.13 -11.15 19.39
N SER A 32 1.74 -12.40 19.12
CA SER A 32 1.85 -13.03 17.81
C SER A 32 0.49 -13.22 17.15
N ALA A 33 0.47 -13.29 15.83
CA ALA A 33 -0.74 -13.56 15.06
C ALA A 33 -0.55 -14.72 14.07
N GLY A 34 -1.59 -15.54 13.95
CA GLY A 34 -1.78 -16.48 12.86
C GLY A 34 -2.97 -16.04 11.98
N ILE A 35 -2.82 -16.12 10.66
CA ILE A 35 -3.87 -15.76 9.71
C ILE A 35 -4.34 -17.03 8.99
N ILE A 36 -5.65 -17.25 8.92
CA ILE A 36 -6.27 -18.36 8.19
C ILE A 36 -7.16 -17.77 7.08
N ILE A 37 -6.80 -18.01 5.83
CA ILE A 37 -7.59 -17.67 4.67
C ILE A 37 -8.39 -18.91 4.26
N ILE A 38 -9.71 -18.78 4.20
CA ILE A 38 -10.65 -19.87 3.94
C ILE A 38 -11.32 -19.58 2.60
N GLY A 39 -11.02 -20.38 1.58
CA GLY A 39 -11.62 -20.20 0.25
C GLY A 39 -10.95 -21.05 -0.83
N ASN A 40 -11.72 -21.92 -1.45
CA ASN A 40 -11.27 -22.76 -2.55
C ASN A 40 -10.78 -21.97 -3.79
N GLU A 41 -11.32 -20.79 -4.03
CA GLU A 41 -10.94 -19.90 -5.12
C GLU A 41 -9.52 -19.35 -4.99
N ILE A 42 -9.03 -19.20 -3.74
CA ILE A 42 -7.64 -18.81 -3.46
C ILE A 42 -6.70 -19.97 -3.80
N LEU A 43 -7.02 -21.17 -3.32
CA LEU A 43 -6.24 -22.38 -3.63
C LEU A 43 -6.20 -22.71 -5.13
N LYS A 44 -7.26 -22.36 -5.87
CA LYS A 44 -7.35 -22.52 -7.33
C LYS A 44 -6.72 -21.36 -8.10
N ALA A 45 -6.11 -20.38 -7.42
CA ALA A 45 -5.54 -19.16 -7.99
C ALA A 45 -6.51 -18.37 -8.89
N ARG A 46 -7.83 -18.51 -8.67
CA ARG A 46 -8.85 -17.72 -9.40
C ARG A 46 -8.94 -16.31 -8.84
N VAL A 47 -8.68 -16.17 -7.55
CA VAL A 47 -8.63 -14.89 -6.85
C VAL A 47 -7.26 -14.80 -6.17
N LYS A 48 -6.56 -13.69 -6.37
CA LYS A 48 -5.33 -13.40 -5.64
C LYS A 48 -5.69 -13.01 -4.22
N ASP A 49 -5.08 -13.66 -3.24
CA ASP A 49 -5.23 -13.27 -1.83
C ASP A 49 -4.57 -11.91 -1.57
N THR A 50 -5.40 -10.90 -1.33
CA THR A 50 -4.99 -9.56 -0.88
C THR A 50 -5.27 -9.33 0.60
N ASN A 51 -6.10 -10.18 1.22
CA ASN A 51 -6.52 -10.03 2.62
C ASN A 51 -5.36 -10.30 3.57
N SER A 52 -4.59 -11.36 3.32
CA SER A 52 -3.44 -11.68 4.17
C SER A 52 -2.38 -10.59 4.11
N HIS A 53 -2.10 -10.05 2.92
CA HIS A 53 -1.19 -8.92 2.74
C HIS A 53 -1.64 -7.68 3.52
N TYR A 54 -2.92 -7.29 3.36
CA TYR A 54 -3.51 -6.17 4.07
C TYR A 54 -3.45 -6.35 5.59
N ALA A 55 -3.82 -7.53 6.08
CA ALA A 55 -3.79 -7.87 7.50
C ALA A 55 -2.37 -7.83 8.06
N CYS A 56 -1.38 -8.41 7.38
CA CYS A 56 0.01 -8.38 7.78
C CYS A 56 0.53 -6.94 7.92
N SER A 57 0.25 -6.09 6.93
CA SER A 57 0.67 -4.69 6.95
C SER A 57 0.10 -3.93 8.16
N LEU A 58 -1.20 -4.08 8.44
CA LEU A 58 -1.82 -3.40 9.57
C LEU A 58 -1.41 -3.95 10.94
N LEU A 59 -1.24 -5.27 11.07
CA LEU A 59 -0.78 -5.90 12.32
C LEU A 59 0.66 -5.52 12.63
N TYR A 60 1.52 -5.48 11.60
CA TYR A 60 2.89 -5.01 11.73
C TYR A 60 2.92 -3.57 12.27
N ASN A 61 2.08 -2.69 11.73
CA ASN A 61 1.92 -1.31 12.23
C ASN A 61 1.32 -1.22 13.65
N CYS A 62 0.68 -2.29 14.14
CA CYS A 62 0.19 -2.42 15.51
C CYS A 62 1.22 -3.06 16.46
N GLY A 63 2.41 -3.41 15.97
CA GLY A 63 3.45 -4.09 16.74
C GLY A 63 3.19 -5.59 16.95
N VAL A 64 2.31 -6.19 16.16
CA VAL A 64 2.00 -7.63 16.22
C VAL A 64 2.76 -8.38 15.13
N LYS A 65 3.51 -9.39 15.54
CA LYS A 65 4.28 -10.23 14.61
C LYS A 65 3.37 -11.32 14.04
N VAL A 66 3.14 -11.31 12.73
CA VAL A 66 2.48 -12.44 12.05
C VAL A 66 3.49 -13.56 11.85
N GLU A 67 3.20 -14.75 12.36
CA GLU A 67 4.13 -15.88 12.34
C GLU A 67 3.77 -16.97 11.33
N LYS A 68 2.48 -17.10 10.98
CA LYS A 68 2.03 -18.04 9.96
C LYS A 68 0.77 -17.52 9.26
N ILE A 69 0.75 -17.69 7.95
CA ILE A 69 -0.45 -17.59 7.13
C ILE A 69 -0.75 -18.99 6.62
N SER A 70 -2.00 -19.42 6.73
CA SER A 70 -2.49 -20.69 6.18
C SER A 70 -3.65 -20.41 5.25
N VAL A 71 -3.64 -21.05 4.09
CA VAL A 71 -4.74 -20.99 3.12
C VAL A 71 -5.34 -22.38 3.05
N ILE A 72 -6.63 -22.50 3.35
CA ILE A 72 -7.33 -23.79 3.45
C ILE A 72 -8.61 -23.79 2.63
N SER A 73 -9.09 -24.99 2.30
CA SER A 73 -10.33 -25.19 1.56
C SER A 73 -11.57 -24.94 2.44
N ASP A 74 -12.73 -24.73 1.80
CA ASP A 74 -14.03 -24.68 2.45
C ASP A 74 -14.48 -26.09 2.91
N ASN A 75 -13.68 -26.72 3.76
CA ASN A 75 -13.91 -28.04 4.31
C ASN A 75 -14.00 -27.94 5.85
N MET A 76 -15.01 -28.58 6.41
CA MET A 76 -15.32 -28.51 7.84
C MET A 76 -14.18 -29.02 8.74
N GLU A 77 -13.54 -30.13 8.38
CA GLU A 77 -12.48 -30.74 9.18
C GLU A 77 -11.20 -29.89 9.13
N GLU A 78 -10.86 -29.39 7.94
CA GLU A 78 -9.73 -28.48 7.72
C GLU A 78 -9.90 -27.19 8.54
N ILE A 79 -11.06 -26.53 8.44
CA ILE A 79 -11.34 -25.29 9.17
C ILE A 79 -11.25 -25.52 10.67
N GLN A 80 -11.91 -26.58 11.17
CA GLN A 80 -11.90 -26.92 12.59
C GLN A 80 -10.47 -27.15 13.11
N GLN A 81 -9.68 -27.96 12.39
CA GLN A 81 -8.35 -28.36 12.81
C GLN A 81 -7.37 -27.19 12.77
N GLU A 82 -7.40 -26.37 11.72
CA GLU A 82 -6.51 -25.23 11.58
C GLU A 82 -6.84 -24.14 12.62
N ILE A 83 -8.12 -23.85 12.85
CA ILE A 83 -8.54 -22.90 13.92
C ILE A 83 -8.04 -23.37 15.28
N ARG A 84 -8.22 -24.65 15.63
CA ARG A 84 -7.76 -25.19 16.92
C ARG A 84 -6.25 -25.06 17.06
N THR A 85 -5.52 -25.53 16.05
CA THR A 85 -4.05 -25.50 16.04
C THR A 85 -3.50 -24.08 16.15
N PHE A 86 -4.11 -23.13 15.44
CA PHE A 86 -3.69 -21.72 15.49
C PHE A 86 -4.03 -21.07 16.82
N SER A 87 -5.22 -21.36 17.37
CA SER A 87 -5.67 -20.79 18.64
C SER A 87 -4.77 -21.20 19.81
N GLU A 88 -4.22 -22.42 19.77
CA GLU A 88 -3.26 -22.92 20.76
C GLU A 88 -1.86 -22.31 20.60
N LYS A 89 -1.45 -21.96 19.38
CA LYS A 89 -0.08 -21.54 19.07
C LYS A 89 0.13 -20.02 19.09
N TYR A 90 -0.88 -19.22 18.73
CA TYR A 90 -0.74 -17.79 18.51
C TYR A 90 -1.58 -16.95 19.48
N THR A 91 -1.14 -15.74 19.81
CA THR A 91 -1.90 -14.83 20.68
C THR A 91 -3.22 -14.43 20.04
N HIS A 92 -3.22 -14.13 18.75
CA HIS A 92 -4.41 -13.77 17.96
C HIS A 92 -4.53 -14.66 16.72
N VAL A 93 -5.74 -15.09 16.40
CA VAL A 93 -6.05 -15.81 15.17
C VAL A 93 -7.03 -15.00 14.35
N ILE A 94 -6.67 -14.66 13.13
CA ILE A 94 -7.52 -13.88 12.23
C ILE A 94 -7.95 -14.81 11.11
N THR A 95 -9.26 -14.94 10.89
CA THR A 95 -9.78 -15.69 9.74
C THR A 95 -10.39 -14.73 8.72
N ALA A 96 -10.26 -15.06 7.44
CA ALA A 96 -10.94 -14.36 6.36
C ALA A 96 -11.58 -15.36 5.41
N GLY A 97 -12.90 -15.28 5.24
CA GLY A 97 -13.66 -16.14 4.32
C GLY A 97 -14.67 -17.07 4.98
N GLY A 98 -15.55 -17.63 4.16
CA GLY A 98 -16.54 -18.65 4.57
C GLY A 98 -17.63 -18.18 5.54
N ILE A 99 -18.05 -16.91 5.51
CA ILE A 99 -19.11 -16.36 6.40
C ILE A 99 -20.30 -15.73 5.67
N GLY A 100 -20.40 -15.92 4.36
CA GLY A 100 -21.55 -15.48 3.57
C GLY A 100 -22.77 -16.39 3.68
N PRO A 101 -23.75 -16.21 2.79
CA PRO A 101 -25.00 -16.96 2.79
C PRO A 101 -24.95 -18.30 2.05
N THR A 102 -23.86 -18.66 1.36
CA THR A 102 -23.83 -19.85 0.49
C THR A 102 -23.54 -21.12 1.28
N HIS A 103 -23.67 -22.28 0.64
CA HIS A 103 -23.58 -23.58 1.32
C HIS A 103 -22.16 -23.90 1.81
N ASP A 104 -21.15 -23.43 1.08
CA ASP A 104 -19.72 -23.50 1.34
C ASP A 104 -19.23 -22.49 2.39
N ASP A 105 -20.03 -21.49 2.76
CA ASP A 105 -19.68 -20.55 3.85
C ASP A 105 -19.82 -21.18 5.24
N ILE A 106 -18.86 -22.00 5.67
CA ILE A 106 -18.96 -22.85 6.87
C ILE A 106 -17.98 -22.47 8.01
N THR A 107 -17.44 -21.25 8.01
CA THR A 107 -16.43 -20.82 8.99
C THR A 107 -16.97 -20.76 10.42
N PHE A 108 -18.22 -20.33 10.63
CA PHE A 108 -18.81 -20.29 11.97
C PHE A 108 -19.08 -21.69 12.53
N GLU A 109 -19.49 -22.62 11.69
CA GLU A 109 -19.66 -24.03 12.00
C GLU A 109 -18.31 -24.66 12.38
N GLY A 110 -17.27 -24.41 11.59
CA GLY A 110 -15.91 -24.85 11.89
C GLY A 110 -15.38 -24.27 13.20
N LEU A 111 -15.62 -22.98 13.46
CA LEU A 111 -15.28 -22.30 14.71
C LEU A 111 -15.99 -22.92 15.92
N ALA A 112 -17.29 -23.23 15.81
CA ALA A 112 -18.04 -23.88 16.88
C ALA A 112 -17.45 -25.27 17.19
N LYS A 113 -17.20 -26.08 16.15
CA LYS A 113 -16.60 -27.39 16.31
C LYS A 113 -15.18 -27.33 16.89
N ALA A 114 -14.38 -26.34 16.50
CA ALA A 114 -13.01 -26.19 16.98
C ALA A 114 -12.97 -26.09 18.52
N PHE A 115 -13.99 -25.48 19.12
CA PHE A 115 -14.08 -25.26 20.56
C PHE A 115 -15.20 -26.03 21.27
N ASN A 116 -15.72 -27.09 20.64
CA ASN A 116 -16.81 -27.92 21.18
C ASN A 116 -18.00 -27.06 21.65
N ASP A 117 -18.39 -26.09 20.84
CA ASP A 117 -19.55 -25.21 21.04
C ASP A 117 -20.70 -25.61 20.10
N SER A 118 -21.91 -25.21 20.46
CA SER A 118 -23.08 -25.31 19.58
C SER A 118 -23.33 -23.99 18.86
N LEU A 119 -24.19 -24.01 17.84
CA LEU A 119 -24.57 -22.84 17.07
C LEU A 119 -25.98 -22.39 17.45
N HIS A 120 -26.22 -21.09 17.38
CA HIS A 120 -27.55 -20.50 17.54
C HIS A 120 -27.70 -19.28 16.64
N PHE A 121 -28.95 -18.90 16.35
CA PHE A 121 -29.23 -17.63 15.72
C PHE A 121 -29.10 -16.52 16.76
N HIS A 122 -28.05 -15.70 16.64
CA HIS A 122 -27.84 -14.60 17.57
C HIS A 122 -28.86 -13.49 17.30
N PRO A 123 -29.73 -13.11 18.26
CA PRO A 123 -30.85 -12.20 18.02
C PRO A 123 -30.43 -10.87 17.37
N LYS A 124 -29.34 -10.25 17.86
CA LYS A 124 -28.80 -9.01 17.30
C LYS A 124 -28.33 -9.15 15.84
N LEU A 125 -27.74 -10.28 15.46
CA LEU A 125 -27.32 -10.51 14.07
C LEU A 125 -28.55 -10.72 13.18
N VAL A 126 -29.55 -11.46 13.66
CA VAL A 126 -30.83 -11.62 12.95
C VAL A 126 -31.46 -10.26 12.65
N ASP A 127 -31.48 -9.34 13.62
CA ASP A 127 -32.00 -7.98 13.42
C ASP A 127 -31.18 -7.17 12.41
N ILE A 128 -29.84 -7.26 12.47
CA ILE A 128 -28.95 -6.62 11.49
C ILE A 128 -29.24 -7.14 10.09
N ILE A 129 -29.32 -8.46 9.91
CA ILE A 129 -29.58 -9.10 8.61
C ILE A 129 -30.96 -8.71 8.07
N LYS A 130 -32.00 -8.68 8.90
CA LYS A 130 -33.34 -8.20 8.49
C LYS A 130 -33.29 -6.78 7.96
N ASN A 131 -32.67 -5.87 8.71
CA ASN A 131 -32.62 -4.45 8.37
C ASN A 131 -31.75 -4.18 7.14
N GLN A 132 -30.57 -4.81 7.06
CA GLN A 132 -29.61 -4.57 6.00
C GLN A 132 -30.09 -5.09 4.64
N PHE A 133 -30.76 -6.23 4.61
CA PHE A 133 -31.20 -6.87 3.37
C PHE A 133 -32.70 -6.68 3.10
N GLY A 134 -33.41 -5.91 3.93
CA GLY A 134 -34.86 -5.69 3.80
C GLY A 134 -35.68 -6.98 3.86
N ILE A 135 -35.19 -7.99 4.58
CA ILE A 135 -35.78 -9.33 4.58
C ILE A 135 -36.96 -9.39 5.54
N GLN A 136 -38.15 -9.68 5.01
CA GLN A 136 -39.34 -9.94 5.82
C GLN A 136 -39.61 -11.43 6.05
N ASN A 137 -39.08 -12.31 5.20
CA ASN A 137 -39.28 -13.76 5.28
C ASN A 137 -38.12 -14.45 6.01
N SER A 138 -38.42 -15.25 7.03
CA SER A 138 -37.46 -16.01 7.84
C SER A 138 -36.70 -17.12 7.11
N THR A 139 -37.07 -17.49 5.88
CA THR A 139 -36.41 -18.55 5.10
C THR A 139 -35.22 -18.06 4.26
N SER A 140 -34.81 -16.81 4.38
CA SER A 140 -33.70 -16.27 3.58
C SER A 140 -32.36 -16.93 3.93
N PRO A 141 -31.53 -17.33 2.93
CA PRO A 141 -30.20 -17.88 3.20
C PRO A 141 -29.28 -16.90 3.94
N ASN A 142 -29.56 -15.60 3.87
CA ASN A 142 -28.80 -14.57 4.59
C ASN A 142 -28.82 -14.73 6.12
N PHE A 143 -29.82 -15.43 6.69
CA PHE A 143 -29.82 -15.72 8.12
C PHE A 143 -28.70 -16.68 8.56
N LYS A 144 -28.06 -17.39 7.62
CA LYS A 144 -26.86 -18.19 7.93
C LYS A 144 -25.76 -17.33 8.57
N MET A 145 -25.61 -16.08 8.13
CA MET A 145 -24.66 -15.12 8.71
C MET A 145 -24.98 -14.71 10.15
N ALA A 146 -26.16 -15.07 10.67
CA ALA A 146 -26.54 -14.89 12.07
C ALA A 146 -26.42 -16.17 12.91
N TYR A 147 -26.08 -17.30 12.28
CA TYR A 147 -25.94 -18.61 12.92
C TYR A 147 -24.49 -18.80 13.40
N VAL A 148 -24.24 -18.45 14.66
CA VAL A 148 -22.89 -18.30 15.23
C VAL A 148 -22.73 -19.13 16.52
N PRO A 149 -21.50 -19.43 16.97
CA PRO A 149 -21.27 -20.18 18.20
C PRO A 149 -21.96 -19.53 19.41
N THR A 150 -22.48 -20.32 20.35
CA THR A 150 -23.23 -19.77 21.50
C THR A 150 -22.37 -18.90 22.42
N LYS A 151 -21.07 -19.19 22.52
CA LYS A 151 -20.13 -18.45 23.36
C LYS A 151 -19.45 -17.29 22.63
N ALA A 152 -19.79 -17.07 21.35
CA ALA A 152 -19.19 -16.00 20.57
C ALA A 152 -19.61 -14.62 21.07
N SER A 153 -18.69 -13.66 20.99
CA SER A 153 -18.92 -12.25 21.25
C SER A 153 -18.95 -11.46 19.95
N LEU A 154 -19.67 -10.33 19.94
CA LEU A 154 -19.82 -9.46 18.78
C LEU A 154 -19.07 -8.13 19.00
N ILE A 155 -18.08 -7.85 18.17
CA ILE A 155 -17.26 -6.63 18.21
C ILE A 155 -17.72 -5.69 17.09
N PHE A 156 -18.23 -4.51 17.47
CA PHE A 156 -18.71 -3.48 16.53
C PHE A 156 -17.68 -2.36 16.27
N GLY A 157 -16.57 -2.38 17.01
CA GLY A 157 -15.63 -1.26 17.13
C GLY A 157 -16.19 -0.11 17.98
N LYS A 158 -15.31 0.83 18.33
CA LYS A 158 -15.69 2.09 18.98
C LYS A 158 -16.79 2.78 18.17
N GLU A 159 -17.73 3.39 18.90
CA GLU A 159 -18.89 4.12 18.35
C GLU A 159 -19.83 3.31 17.44
N HIS A 160 -19.78 1.97 17.48
CA HIS A 160 -20.61 1.10 16.62
C HIS A 160 -20.42 1.37 15.12
N THR A 161 -19.18 1.59 14.69
CA THR A 161 -18.86 1.98 13.30
C THR A 161 -18.98 0.85 12.27
N LEU A 162 -19.15 -0.40 12.71
CA LEU A 162 -19.43 -1.54 11.84
C LEU A 162 -20.92 -1.88 11.76
N MET A 163 -21.40 -2.02 10.53
CA MET A 163 -22.79 -2.46 10.26
C MET A 163 -22.99 -3.94 10.59
N TYR A 164 -22.03 -4.79 10.22
CA TYR A 164 -21.95 -6.19 10.64
C TYR A 164 -20.72 -6.37 11.55
N PRO A 165 -20.85 -6.93 12.77
CA PRO A 165 -19.75 -7.01 13.73
C PRO A 165 -18.73 -8.08 13.35
N CYS A 166 -17.51 -7.95 13.86
CA CYS A 166 -16.59 -9.08 13.92
C CYS A 166 -17.08 -10.06 15.00
N VAL A 167 -17.30 -11.31 14.60
CA VAL A 167 -17.65 -12.39 15.52
C VAL A 167 -16.35 -12.97 16.05
N THR A 168 -16.24 -13.09 17.37
CA THR A 168 -15.05 -13.64 18.02
C THR A 168 -15.41 -14.74 19.00
N LEU A 169 -14.57 -15.77 19.07
CA LEU A 169 -14.64 -16.79 20.10
C LEU A 169 -13.21 -17.11 20.55
N LYS A 170 -12.95 -16.98 21.86
CA LYS A 170 -11.61 -17.01 22.45
C LYS A 170 -10.70 -15.95 21.78
N ASN A 171 -9.55 -16.35 21.25
CA ASN A 171 -8.60 -15.50 20.54
C ASN A 171 -8.78 -15.52 19.01
N VAL A 172 -9.89 -16.06 18.51
CA VAL A 172 -10.19 -16.13 17.07
C VAL A 172 -11.14 -15.01 16.67
N TYR A 173 -10.77 -14.26 15.63
CA TYR A 173 -11.48 -13.11 15.09
C TYR A 173 -11.87 -13.41 13.64
N VAL A 174 -13.17 -13.48 13.37
CA VAL A 174 -13.68 -13.90 12.07
C VAL A 174 -14.07 -12.70 11.22
N PHE A 175 -13.54 -12.65 10.00
CA PHE A 175 -13.79 -11.58 9.02
C PHE A 175 -14.31 -12.15 7.68
N PRO A 176 -15.02 -11.32 6.89
CA PRO A 176 -15.50 -11.71 5.56
C PRO A 176 -14.35 -11.95 4.57
N GLY A 177 -14.57 -12.82 3.58
CA GLY A 177 -13.56 -13.13 2.55
C GLY A 177 -13.44 -12.09 1.44
N SER A 178 -14.51 -11.35 1.15
CA SER A 178 -14.48 -10.27 0.15
C SER A 178 -13.53 -9.15 0.59
N PRO A 179 -12.50 -8.79 -0.22
CA PRO A 179 -11.52 -7.78 0.17
C PRO A 179 -12.12 -6.44 0.59
N HIS A 180 -13.15 -5.98 -0.13
CA HIS A 180 -13.84 -4.74 0.21
C HIS A 180 -14.42 -4.74 1.63
N PHE A 181 -15.05 -5.84 2.03
CA PHE A 181 -15.62 -5.96 3.37
C PHE A 181 -14.56 -6.26 4.43
N PHE A 182 -13.54 -7.07 4.08
CA PHE A 182 -12.42 -7.38 4.96
C PHE A 182 -11.67 -6.10 5.33
N GLU A 183 -11.21 -5.33 4.34
CA GLU A 183 -10.45 -4.10 4.55
C GLU A 183 -11.23 -3.08 5.38
N LYS A 184 -12.54 -2.93 5.11
CA LYS A 184 -13.40 -2.02 5.87
C LYS A 184 -13.58 -2.44 7.32
N ALA A 185 -13.75 -3.74 7.58
CA ALA A 185 -13.95 -4.26 8.94
C ALA A 185 -12.62 -4.32 9.71
N PHE A 186 -11.62 -4.96 9.14
CA PHE A 186 -10.30 -5.15 9.73
C PHE A 186 -9.59 -3.81 9.91
N GLY A 187 -9.61 -2.90 8.94
CA GLY A 187 -8.98 -1.58 9.04
C GLY A 187 -9.51 -0.73 10.18
N LYS A 188 -10.81 -0.84 10.51
CA LYS A 188 -11.42 -0.15 11.67
C LYS A 188 -11.06 -0.79 13.00
N LEU A 189 -11.03 -2.12 13.05
CA LEU A 189 -10.83 -2.86 14.29
C LEU A 189 -9.36 -3.09 14.66
N CYS A 190 -8.46 -3.12 13.68
CA CYS A 190 -7.10 -3.63 13.88
C CYS A 190 -6.37 -2.88 14.99
N LYS A 191 -6.35 -1.54 14.94
CA LYS A 191 -5.73 -0.72 15.99
C LYS A 191 -6.44 -0.83 17.32
N GLU A 192 -7.77 -0.98 17.33
CA GLU A 192 -8.52 -1.10 18.58
C GLU A 192 -8.24 -2.42 19.29
N LEU A 193 -8.13 -3.52 18.55
CA LEU A 193 -8.03 -4.87 19.09
C LEU A 193 -6.60 -5.33 19.31
N PHE A 194 -5.66 -4.89 18.47
CA PHE A 194 -4.33 -5.50 18.36
C PHE A 194 -3.18 -4.52 18.62
N SER A 195 -3.43 -3.23 18.87
CA SER A 195 -2.33 -2.29 19.15
C SER A 195 -1.56 -2.71 20.38
N THR A 196 -0.25 -2.80 20.23
CA THR A 196 0.70 -3.03 21.31
C THR A 196 1.58 -1.79 21.51
N ASN A 197 2.41 -1.80 22.57
CA ASN A 197 3.46 -0.79 22.76
C ASN A 197 4.74 -1.11 21.97
N ARG A 198 4.73 -2.17 21.15
CA ARG A 198 5.88 -2.58 20.35
C ARG A 198 5.89 -1.81 19.03
N CYS A 199 7.08 -1.38 18.62
CA CYS A 199 7.32 -0.78 17.31
C CYS A 199 8.43 -1.57 16.63
N PHE A 200 8.22 -1.93 15.36
CA PHE A 200 9.27 -2.54 14.58
C PHE A 200 10.10 -1.46 13.87
N ALA A 201 11.41 -1.54 14.03
CA ALA A 201 12.37 -0.68 13.35
C ALA A 201 12.94 -1.42 12.15
N ARG A 202 12.72 -0.87 10.96
CA ARG A 202 13.23 -1.39 9.70
C ARG A 202 14.18 -0.39 9.05
N ASP A 203 15.27 -0.91 8.52
CA ASP A 203 16.25 -0.20 7.72
C ASP A 203 16.57 -0.99 6.46
N GLU A 204 17.08 -0.29 5.44
CA GLU A 204 17.50 -0.88 4.17
C GLU A 204 18.90 -0.40 3.78
N ILE A 205 19.65 -1.29 3.13
CA ILE A 205 20.94 -1.02 2.50
C ILE A 205 20.93 -1.57 1.08
N TYR A 206 21.47 -0.81 0.13
CA TYR A 206 21.55 -1.18 -1.28
C TYR A 206 23.00 -1.50 -1.64
N ILE A 207 23.21 -2.60 -2.37
CA ILE A 207 24.54 -3.17 -2.64
C ILE A 207 24.71 -3.47 -4.13
N ASN A 208 25.80 -3.00 -4.73
CA ASN A 208 26.20 -3.29 -6.11
C ASN A 208 27.11 -4.52 -6.21
N ALA A 209 26.74 -5.60 -5.54
CA ALA A 209 27.42 -6.88 -5.59
C ALA A 209 26.41 -8.02 -5.59
N ARG A 210 26.87 -9.20 -6.04
CA ARG A 210 26.06 -10.41 -5.96
C ARG A 210 26.00 -10.88 -4.50
N GLU A 211 24.93 -11.60 -4.17
CA GLU A 211 24.66 -12.09 -2.82
C GLU A 211 25.80 -12.95 -2.25
N ASP A 212 26.46 -13.75 -3.09
CA ASP A 212 27.59 -14.59 -2.69
C ASP A 212 28.78 -13.79 -2.12
N ALA A 213 28.92 -12.51 -2.49
CA ALA A 213 30.01 -11.68 -2.00
C ALA A 213 29.86 -11.23 -0.54
N PHE A 214 28.65 -11.27 0.03
CA PHE A 214 28.36 -10.78 1.39
C PHE A 214 27.57 -11.76 2.27
N ALA A 215 27.26 -12.95 1.77
CA ALA A 215 26.50 -13.97 2.51
C ALA A 215 27.19 -14.40 3.83
N ASP A 216 28.52 -14.52 3.85
CA ASP A 216 29.27 -14.85 5.06
C ASP A 216 29.16 -13.76 6.12
N VAL A 217 29.17 -12.49 5.70
CA VAL A 217 28.99 -11.33 6.59
C VAL A 217 27.61 -11.38 7.26
N LEU A 218 26.56 -11.66 6.51
CA LEU A 218 25.20 -11.83 7.05
C LEU A 218 25.12 -12.99 8.05
N THR A 219 25.83 -14.08 7.78
CA THR A 219 25.90 -15.23 8.70
C THR A 219 26.55 -14.86 10.03
N VAL A 220 27.63 -14.06 10.01
CA VAL A 220 28.30 -13.56 11.22
C VAL A 220 27.36 -12.63 12.00
N LEU A 221 26.73 -11.68 11.32
CA LEU A 221 25.85 -10.69 11.95
C LEU A 221 24.59 -11.32 12.55
N THR A 222 24.01 -12.34 11.92
CA THR A 222 22.86 -13.06 12.46
C THR A 222 23.19 -13.75 13.79
N LYS A 223 24.45 -14.18 13.99
CA LYS A 223 24.92 -14.73 15.28
C LYS A 223 25.20 -13.66 16.32
N GLU A 224 25.73 -12.51 15.89
CA GLU A 224 26.06 -11.38 16.77
C GLU A 224 24.80 -10.61 17.24
N PHE A 225 23.79 -10.50 16.37
CA PHE A 225 22.52 -9.80 16.62
C PHE A 225 21.32 -10.76 16.52
N PRO A 226 21.09 -11.65 17.50
CA PRO A 226 20.06 -12.68 17.42
C PRO A 226 18.62 -12.13 17.38
N ASN A 227 18.41 -10.89 17.80
CA ASN A 227 17.09 -10.21 17.78
C ASN A 227 16.86 -9.41 16.48
N VAL A 228 17.86 -9.32 15.61
CA VAL A 228 17.79 -8.58 14.34
C VAL A 228 17.66 -9.57 13.20
N SER A 229 16.62 -9.39 12.38
CA SER A 229 16.43 -10.14 11.15
C SER A 229 17.12 -9.42 10.01
N PHE A 230 17.94 -10.15 9.26
CA PHE A 230 18.55 -9.70 8.01
C PHE A 230 17.90 -10.43 6.84
N GLY A 231 17.27 -9.69 5.94
CA GLY A 231 16.74 -10.23 4.68
C GLY A 231 17.61 -9.76 3.52
N SER A 232 17.93 -10.66 2.59
CA SER A 232 18.70 -10.33 1.38
C SER A 232 17.84 -10.60 0.15
N TYR A 233 17.79 -9.63 -0.76
CA TYR A 233 16.91 -9.66 -1.92
C TYR A 233 17.71 -9.29 -3.17
N PRO A 234 18.05 -10.27 -4.03
CA PRO A 234 18.70 -9.99 -5.30
C PRO A 234 17.72 -9.28 -6.24
N VAL A 235 18.24 -8.33 -7.00
CA VAL A 235 17.48 -7.57 -8.00
C VAL A 235 18.12 -7.75 -9.37
N ILE A 236 17.28 -8.12 -10.33
CA ILE A 236 17.64 -8.26 -11.73
C ILE A 236 17.27 -6.94 -12.43
N ASP A 237 18.04 -6.56 -13.44
CA ASP A 237 17.76 -5.41 -14.30
C ASP A 237 17.72 -4.03 -13.59
N ASN A 238 18.52 -3.85 -12.53
CA ASN A 238 18.73 -2.54 -11.90
C ASN A 238 20.16 -2.04 -12.16
N SER A 239 20.29 -0.79 -12.62
CA SER A 239 21.58 -0.20 -12.99
C SER A 239 22.37 0.36 -11.80
N TYR A 240 21.74 0.54 -10.64
CA TYR A 240 22.37 1.11 -9.44
C TYR A 240 22.86 0.04 -8.47
N TYR A 241 22.06 -0.99 -8.22
CA TYR A 241 22.37 -2.03 -7.25
C TYR A 241 21.94 -3.41 -7.75
N LYS A 242 22.53 -4.45 -7.18
CA LYS A 242 22.29 -5.87 -7.53
C LYS A 242 21.55 -6.62 -6.44
N ALA A 243 21.59 -6.11 -5.21
CA ALA A 243 20.81 -6.62 -4.09
C ALA A 243 20.49 -5.48 -3.12
N PHE A 244 19.44 -5.65 -2.34
CA PHE A 244 19.23 -4.84 -1.15
C PHE A 244 19.04 -5.75 0.07
N ILE A 245 19.46 -5.26 1.23
CA ILE A 245 19.36 -5.94 2.50
C ILE A 245 18.38 -5.19 3.38
N THR A 246 17.41 -5.89 3.95
CA THR A 246 16.54 -5.38 5.01
C THR A 246 17.12 -5.75 6.36
N ILE A 247 17.05 -4.81 7.30
CA ILE A 247 17.49 -5.00 8.69
C ILE A 247 16.30 -4.62 9.57
N GLU A 248 15.81 -5.57 10.35
CA GLU A 248 14.57 -5.39 11.08
C GLU A 248 14.66 -5.95 12.49
N SER A 249 14.16 -5.20 13.47
CA SER A 249 14.00 -5.67 14.85
C SER A 249 12.90 -4.89 15.55
N ASP A 250 12.65 -5.18 16.82
CA ASP A 250 11.76 -4.39 17.69
C ASP A 250 12.50 -3.30 18.48
N ASN A 251 13.78 -3.08 18.19
CA ASN A 251 14.62 -2.09 18.86
C ASN A 251 15.38 -1.24 17.84
N ALA A 252 14.99 0.02 17.72
CA ALA A 252 15.60 0.96 16.78
C ALA A 252 17.11 1.17 17.00
N GLU A 253 17.59 1.08 18.24
CA GLU A 253 19.01 1.23 18.53
C GLU A 253 19.81 0.00 18.09
N GLU A 254 19.27 -1.21 18.28
CA GLU A 254 19.90 -2.45 17.81
C GLU A 254 19.90 -2.52 16.28
N THR A 255 18.77 -2.20 15.63
CA THR A 255 18.70 -2.09 14.15
C THR A 255 19.78 -1.15 13.62
N LYS A 256 19.96 0.02 14.25
CA LYS A 256 20.99 0.99 13.85
C LYS A 256 22.41 0.48 14.07
N LYS A 257 22.68 -0.19 15.18
CA LYS A 257 24.01 -0.80 15.47
C LYS A 257 24.33 -1.91 14.47
N ALA A 258 23.38 -2.80 14.21
CA ALA A 258 23.48 -3.86 13.22
C ALA A 258 23.75 -3.31 11.82
N LYS A 259 23.02 -2.25 11.42
CA LYS A 259 23.24 -1.54 10.15
C LYS A 259 24.65 -0.99 10.03
N GLN A 260 25.12 -0.28 11.06
CA GLN A 260 26.47 0.29 11.04
C GLN A 260 27.53 -0.82 10.89
N LYS A 261 27.40 -1.90 11.67
CA LYS A 261 28.32 -3.03 11.62
C LYS A 261 28.31 -3.72 10.25
N LEU A 262 27.13 -3.86 9.62
CA LEU A 262 27.01 -4.39 8.27
C LEU A 262 27.77 -3.52 7.26
N CYS A 263 27.58 -2.20 7.31
CA CYS A 263 28.32 -1.28 6.45
C CYS A 263 29.84 -1.38 6.65
N ASP A 264 30.29 -1.47 7.90
CA ASP A 264 31.71 -1.56 8.24
C ASP A 264 32.36 -2.85 7.72
N LEU A 265 31.64 -3.98 7.77
CA LEU A 265 32.14 -5.28 7.31
C LEU A 265 32.10 -5.44 5.79
N ILE A 266 31.08 -4.87 5.13
CA ILE A 266 30.93 -4.92 3.68
C ILE A 266 31.92 -3.97 2.98
N GLY A 267 32.20 -2.82 3.59
CA GLY A 267 33.06 -1.78 3.02
C GLY A 267 32.32 -0.86 2.03
N PRO A 268 32.84 0.35 1.79
CA PRO A 268 32.15 1.38 1.02
C PRO A 268 32.06 1.08 -0.48
N ASP A 269 32.94 0.23 -1.02
CA ASP A 269 33.10 0.05 -2.47
C ASP A 269 31.88 -0.58 -3.16
N ILE A 270 31.10 -1.38 -2.41
CA ILE A 270 29.91 -2.03 -2.95
C ILE A 270 28.61 -1.43 -2.40
N LEU A 271 28.68 -0.50 -1.44
CA LEU A 271 27.50 0.19 -0.90
C LEU A 271 27.01 1.25 -1.89
N VAL A 272 25.69 1.32 -2.06
CA VAL A 272 25.04 2.25 -2.97
C VAL A 272 24.13 3.18 -2.17
N GLU A 273 24.35 4.49 -2.30
CA GLU A 273 23.39 5.47 -1.84
C GLU A 273 22.19 5.46 -2.82
N TYR A 274 21.06 4.94 -2.36
CA TYR A 274 19.86 4.78 -3.17
C TYR A 274 18.62 5.19 -2.38
N ASP A 275 17.82 6.10 -2.95
CA ASP A 275 16.56 6.55 -2.38
C ASP A 275 15.38 5.94 -3.17
N ASN A 276 14.74 4.92 -2.60
CA ASN A 276 13.58 4.28 -3.22
C ASN A 276 12.29 5.11 -3.04
N SER A 277 12.31 6.19 -2.25
CA SER A 277 11.14 7.02 -1.96
C SER A 277 11.39 8.51 -2.18
N PRO A 278 11.83 8.95 -3.38
CA PRO A 278 12.19 10.35 -3.63
C PRO A 278 10.99 11.31 -3.48
N HIS A 279 9.76 10.80 -3.69
CA HIS A 279 8.52 11.54 -3.55
C HIS A 279 8.14 11.87 -2.09
N ILE A 280 8.66 11.12 -1.11
CA ILE A 280 8.45 11.35 0.34
C ILE A 280 9.44 12.40 0.83
N ASP A 281 8.96 13.38 1.60
CA ASP A 281 9.73 14.54 2.07
C ASP A 281 10.50 15.26 0.95
N SER A 282 9.93 15.22 -0.25
CA SER A 282 10.56 15.61 -1.51
C SER A 282 11.12 17.04 -1.47
N LEU A 283 10.40 17.99 -0.84
CA LEU A 283 10.88 19.37 -0.68
C LEU A 283 12.13 19.48 0.19
N THR A 284 12.22 18.70 1.27
CA THR A 284 13.40 18.68 2.15
C THR A 284 14.58 18.06 1.41
N LYS A 285 14.36 16.95 0.71
CA LYS A 285 15.38 16.30 -0.13
C LYS A 285 15.88 17.24 -1.23
N TYR A 286 14.97 17.91 -1.93
CA TYR A 286 15.28 18.87 -2.98
C TYR A 286 16.11 20.06 -2.45
N ARG A 287 15.74 20.65 -1.31
CA ARG A 287 16.53 21.73 -0.69
C ARG A 287 17.93 21.27 -0.29
N ASN A 288 18.06 20.04 0.20
CA ASN A 288 19.37 19.48 0.54
C ASN A 288 20.21 19.21 -0.72
N PHE A 289 19.59 18.77 -1.80
CA PHE A 289 20.23 18.64 -3.11
C PHE A 289 20.78 19.99 -3.60
N LEU A 290 19.97 21.06 -3.56
CA LEU A 290 20.39 22.39 -4.01
C LEU A 290 21.64 22.91 -3.26
N LYS A 291 21.75 22.64 -1.96
CA LYS A 291 22.92 23.03 -1.15
C LYS A 291 24.22 22.36 -1.60
N LYS A 292 24.15 21.20 -2.24
CA LYS A 292 25.30 20.40 -2.69
C LYS A 292 25.63 20.62 -4.17
N CYS A 293 24.76 21.29 -4.92
CA CYS A 293 24.89 21.43 -6.37
C CYS A 293 25.69 22.67 -6.75
N GLU A 294 26.47 22.58 -7.84
CA GLU A 294 27.25 23.71 -8.38
C GLU A 294 26.37 24.79 -9.02
N ARG A 295 25.22 24.43 -9.59
CA ARG A 295 24.34 25.33 -10.36
C ARG A 295 22.89 25.34 -9.84
N PRO A 296 22.64 25.70 -8.56
CA PRO A 296 21.31 25.61 -7.95
C PRO A 296 20.23 26.42 -8.68
N PHE A 297 20.61 27.59 -9.22
CA PHE A 297 19.72 28.52 -9.92
C PHE A 297 18.97 27.94 -11.12
N ILE A 298 19.56 26.95 -11.83
CA ILE A 298 18.90 26.28 -12.97
C ILE A 298 17.72 25.44 -12.49
N TYR A 299 17.93 24.67 -11.41
CA TYR A 299 16.90 23.83 -10.83
C TYR A 299 15.79 24.66 -10.19
N GLU A 300 16.17 25.69 -9.42
CA GLU A 300 15.22 26.61 -8.77
C GLU A 300 14.37 27.34 -9.79
N GLY A 301 14.98 27.89 -10.85
CA GLY A 301 14.25 28.58 -11.91
C GLY A 301 13.28 27.67 -12.67
N THR A 302 13.62 26.40 -12.88
CA THR A 302 12.69 25.41 -13.46
C THR A 302 11.54 25.09 -12.50
N LEU A 303 11.82 24.90 -11.21
CA LEU A 303 10.77 24.65 -10.21
C LEU A 303 9.82 25.84 -10.09
N GLU A 304 10.33 27.07 -10.06
CA GLU A 304 9.53 28.30 -10.04
C GLU A 304 8.62 28.40 -11.27
N LYS A 305 9.16 28.13 -12.47
CA LYS A 305 8.39 28.08 -13.71
C LYS A 305 7.26 27.05 -13.64
N LEU A 306 7.54 25.85 -13.12
CA LEU A 306 6.54 24.80 -12.94
C LEU A 306 5.50 25.17 -11.88
N THR A 307 5.91 25.75 -10.76
CA THR A 307 4.98 26.27 -9.73
C THR A 307 4.01 27.29 -10.34
N ASN A 308 4.49 28.20 -11.19
CA ASN A 308 3.61 29.16 -11.86
C ASN A 308 2.60 28.48 -12.80
N ILE A 309 3.04 27.45 -13.54
CA ILE A 309 2.17 26.67 -14.43
C ILE A 309 1.12 25.88 -13.64
N TYR A 310 1.50 25.29 -12.50
CA TYR A 310 0.64 24.42 -11.69
C TYR A 310 -0.39 25.18 -10.82
N HIS A 311 -0.52 26.50 -10.94
CA HIS A 311 -1.63 27.23 -10.34
C HIS A 311 -3.01 26.84 -10.91
N GLN A 312 -3.06 26.33 -12.14
CA GLN A 312 -4.26 25.80 -12.80
C GLN A 312 -4.02 24.35 -13.23
N PRO A 313 -3.86 23.42 -12.28
CA PRO A 313 -3.33 22.10 -12.56
C PRO A 313 -4.25 21.23 -13.42
N GLU A 314 -5.56 21.50 -13.46
CA GLU A 314 -6.54 20.87 -14.34
C GLU A 314 -6.31 21.15 -15.83
N LYS A 315 -5.54 22.19 -16.13
CA LYS A 315 -5.23 22.61 -17.50
C LYS A 315 -3.86 22.15 -17.99
N VAL A 316 -3.15 21.37 -17.18
CA VAL A 316 -1.76 21.00 -17.41
C VAL A 316 -1.65 19.49 -17.51
N ALA A 317 -1.02 19.01 -18.59
CA ALA A 317 -0.67 17.60 -18.73
C ALA A 317 0.82 17.43 -19.03
N ILE A 318 1.38 16.28 -18.66
CA ILE A 318 2.75 15.88 -18.97
C ILE A 318 2.70 14.77 -20.02
N TYR A 319 3.47 14.91 -21.10
CA TYR A 319 3.62 13.88 -22.11
C TYR A 319 4.65 12.83 -21.67
N LEU A 320 4.24 11.55 -21.66
CA LEU A 320 5.10 10.42 -21.32
C LEU A 320 5.71 9.79 -22.56
N ASP A 321 7.00 10.08 -22.76
CA ASP A 321 7.85 9.53 -23.82
C ASP A 321 8.84 8.45 -23.33
N GLY A 322 8.84 8.14 -22.03
CA GLY A 322 9.74 7.17 -21.41
C GLY A 322 11.16 7.68 -21.16
N SER A 323 11.42 8.97 -21.40
CA SER A 323 12.74 9.58 -21.15
C SER A 323 12.94 9.92 -19.67
N ILE A 324 14.21 9.96 -19.23
CA ILE A 324 14.61 10.41 -17.88
C ILE A 324 14.11 11.83 -17.63
N GLU A 325 14.13 12.68 -18.65
CA GLU A 325 13.64 14.05 -18.63
C GLU A 325 12.18 14.13 -18.23
N THR A 326 11.33 13.26 -18.77
CA THR A 326 9.93 13.18 -18.36
C THR A 326 9.78 12.81 -16.90
N PHE A 327 10.57 11.87 -16.39
CA PHE A 327 10.55 11.49 -14.98
C PHE A 327 10.95 12.65 -14.06
N ILE A 328 11.97 13.40 -14.47
CA ILE A 328 12.40 14.62 -13.79
C ILE A 328 11.24 15.63 -13.75
N ILE A 329 10.53 15.84 -14.88
CA ILE A 329 9.38 16.75 -14.94
C ILE A 329 8.26 16.27 -14.02
N VAL A 330 7.94 14.97 -13.98
CA VAL A 330 6.93 14.42 -13.06
C VAL A 330 7.30 14.69 -11.61
N HIS A 331 8.57 14.49 -11.24
CA HIS A 331 9.04 14.76 -9.89
C HIS A 331 8.99 16.26 -9.55
N LEU A 332 9.45 17.14 -10.45
CA LEU A 332 9.39 18.58 -10.25
C LEU A 332 7.94 19.11 -10.20
N ALA A 333 7.04 18.53 -10.98
CA ALA A 333 5.61 18.83 -10.91
C ALA A 333 4.99 18.42 -9.57
N HIS A 334 5.42 17.28 -9.00
CA HIS A 334 5.05 16.88 -7.64
C HIS A 334 5.57 17.87 -6.59
N LEU A 335 6.82 18.34 -6.70
CA LEU A 335 7.36 19.39 -5.84
C LEU A 335 6.53 20.69 -5.95
N ALA A 336 6.21 21.13 -7.16
CA ALA A 336 5.41 22.32 -7.42
C ALA A 336 4.01 22.22 -6.78
N ARG A 337 3.32 21.07 -6.96
CA ARG A 337 2.04 20.80 -6.28
C ARG A 337 2.17 20.80 -4.77
N THR A 338 3.23 20.22 -4.23
CA THR A 338 3.48 20.17 -2.79
C THR A 338 3.71 21.57 -2.21
N LEU A 339 4.45 22.43 -2.91
CA LEU A 339 4.62 23.85 -2.55
C LEU A 339 3.29 24.61 -2.54
N LEU A 340 2.43 24.36 -3.53
CA LEU A 340 1.11 24.98 -3.66
C LEU A 340 0.03 24.32 -2.78
N ARG A 341 0.36 23.24 -2.05
CA ARG A 341 -0.58 22.45 -1.23
C ARG A 341 -1.77 21.90 -2.02
N LEU A 342 -1.51 21.43 -3.24
CA LEU A 342 -2.53 20.91 -4.16
C LEU A 342 -2.66 19.38 -4.08
N ASN A 343 -3.90 18.90 -3.91
CA ASN A 343 -4.21 17.47 -3.79
C ASN A 343 -4.73 16.82 -5.09
N ASN A 344 -4.87 17.58 -6.17
CA ASN A 344 -5.32 17.04 -7.47
C ASN A 344 -4.32 16.02 -8.03
N LYS A 345 -4.75 15.12 -8.92
CA LYS A 345 -3.82 14.17 -9.55
C LYS A 345 -2.91 14.87 -10.58
N LEU A 346 -1.67 14.41 -10.73
CA LEU A 346 -0.86 14.77 -11.91
C LEU A 346 -1.49 14.13 -13.14
N TRP A 347 -1.68 14.90 -14.21
CA TRP A 347 -2.21 14.36 -15.45
C TRP A 347 -1.10 14.00 -16.42
N ILE A 348 -1.02 12.73 -16.78
CA ILE A 348 -0.04 12.19 -17.73
C ILE A 348 -0.74 11.65 -18.97
N ILE A 349 -0.20 11.97 -20.14
CA ILE A 349 -0.66 11.49 -21.44
C ILE A 349 0.40 10.55 -22.02
N ARG A 350 -0.02 9.36 -22.46
CA ARG A 350 0.86 8.42 -23.17
C ARG A 350 0.25 7.98 -24.50
N LEU A 351 1.09 7.67 -25.49
CA LEU A 351 0.65 7.02 -26.73
C LEU A 351 0.68 5.50 -26.60
N LYS A 352 -0.35 4.85 -27.14
CA LYS A 352 -0.41 3.41 -27.34
C LYS A 352 0.39 3.07 -28.58
N SER A 353 1.63 2.65 -28.41
CA SER A 353 2.45 2.17 -29.52
C SER A 353 2.01 0.77 -29.95
N SER A 354 1.92 0.53 -31.26
CA SER A 354 1.66 -0.79 -31.83
C SER A 354 2.90 -1.68 -31.70
N GLU A 355 2.85 -2.64 -30.77
CA GLU A 355 3.58 -3.93 -30.74
C GLU A 355 5.11 -4.01 -30.83
N LEU A 356 5.89 -2.92 -30.96
CA LEU A 356 7.37 -3.02 -31.10
C LEU A 356 8.22 -2.38 -29.99
N PHE A 357 7.61 -1.79 -28.97
CA PHE A 357 8.34 -1.24 -27.82
C PHE A 357 7.91 -1.94 -26.53
N ARG A 358 8.35 -3.18 -26.35
CA ARG A 358 8.33 -3.85 -25.03
C ARG A 358 9.43 -3.30 -24.10
N ASP A 359 10.43 -2.61 -24.65
CA ASP A 359 11.66 -2.25 -23.92
C ASP A 359 11.85 -0.73 -23.66
N MET A 360 10.86 0.10 -23.95
CA MET A 360 10.85 1.51 -23.51
C MET A 360 10.12 1.59 -22.18
N GLU A 361 10.91 1.56 -21.10
CA GLU A 361 10.58 1.87 -19.72
C GLU A 361 9.40 2.85 -19.61
N GLY A 362 8.21 2.31 -19.35
CA GLY A 362 7.11 3.09 -18.81
C GLY A 362 7.50 3.64 -17.42
N LEU A 363 6.62 4.46 -16.85
CA LEU A 363 6.78 4.86 -15.45
C LEU A 363 7.08 3.62 -14.58
N PRO A 364 8.07 3.65 -13.64
CA PRO A 364 8.24 2.56 -12.70
C PRO A 364 6.88 2.14 -12.14
N PRO A 365 6.55 0.85 -12.01
CA PRO A 365 5.18 0.36 -11.83
C PRO A 365 4.39 1.09 -10.74
N ASP A 366 5.06 1.49 -9.66
CA ASP A 366 4.46 2.16 -8.50
C ASP A 366 4.33 3.69 -8.65
N SER A 367 4.90 4.30 -9.69
CA SER A 367 4.95 5.76 -9.86
C SER A 367 3.57 6.41 -9.89
N ILE A 368 2.58 5.67 -10.40
CA ILE A 368 1.18 6.14 -10.45
C ILE A 368 0.68 6.43 -9.04
N GLU A 369 0.97 5.53 -8.09
CA GLU A 369 0.63 5.70 -6.70
C GLU A 369 1.55 6.73 -6.02
N ARG A 370 2.87 6.58 -6.18
CA ARG A 370 3.89 7.44 -5.55
C ARG A 370 3.69 8.94 -5.82
N TYR A 371 3.29 9.30 -7.04
CA TYR A 371 3.09 10.69 -7.46
C TYR A 371 1.61 11.09 -7.61
N ASN A 372 0.66 10.21 -7.22
CA ASN A 372 -0.78 10.41 -7.37
C ASN A 372 -1.15 10.84 -8.80
N ILE A 373 -0.90 9.96 -9.77
CA ILE A 373 -1.01 10.23 -11.21
C ILE A 373 -2.36 9.73 -11.76
N ASN A 374 -2.92 10.47 -12.71
CA ASN A 374 -3.94 10.02 -13.64
C ASN A 374 -3.33 9.86 -15.04
N VAL A 375 -3.48 8.69 -15.67
CA VAL A 375 -2.87 8.38 -16.97
C VAL A 375 -3.95 8.26 -18.04
N SER A 376 -3.90 9.12 -19.06
CA SER A 376 -4.71 9.02 -20.28
C SER A 376 -3.89 8.36 -21.39
N THR A 377 -4.43 7.28 -21.97
CA THR A 377 -3.79 6.59 -23.10
C THR A 377 -4.46 7.00 -24.40
N LEU A 378 -3.67 7.49 -25.35
CA LEU A 378 -4.13 7.90 -26.67
C LEU A 378 -3.68 6.91 -27.74
N GLU A 379 -4.50 6.71 -28.77
CA GLU A 379 -4.19 5.80 -29.88
C GLU A 379 -3.85 6.57 -31.16
N GLY A 380 -2.92 6.01 -31.94
CA GLY A 380 -2.53 6.55 -33.24
C GLY A 380 -1.36 7.53 -33.20
N ASP A 381 -1.20 8.27 -34.29
CA ASP A 381 -0.14 9.27 -34.46
C ASP A 381 -0.28 10.41 -33.44
N LEU A 382 0.86 10.95 -32.96
CA LEU A 382 0.92 11.96 -31.91
C LEU A 382 0.06 13.19 -32.21
N LEU A 383 0.11 13.73 -33.43
CA LEU A 383 -0.65 14.94 -33.79
C LEU A 383 -2.15 14.66 -33.78
N ARG A 384 -2.56 13.52 -34.35
CA ARG A 384 -3.97 13.10 -34.36
C ARG A 384 -4.49 12.85 -32.95
N ALA A 385 -3.67 12.21 -32.12
CA ALA A 385 -3.95 11.93 -30.73
C ALA A 385 -4.14 13.22 -29.91
N LEU A 386 -3.24 14.20 -30.06
CA LEU A 386 -3.33 15.49 -29.37
C LEU A 386 -4.55 16.30 -29.83
N ASN A 387 -4.85 16.31 -31.14
CA ASN A 387 -6.06 16.97 -31.66
C ASN A 387 -7.33 16.34 -31.09
N LYS A 388 -7.40 15.00 -31.06
CA LYS A 388 -8.52 14.29 -30.43
C LYS A 388 -8.62 14.60 -28.94
N LEU A 389 -7.50 14.64 -28.23
CA LEU A 389 -7.47 14.95 -26.81
C LEU A 389 -8.00 16.35 -26.52
N LYS A 390 -7.59 17.36 -27.29
CA LYS A 390 -8.09 18.73 -27.12
C LYS A 390 -9.59 18.85 -27.39
N LEU A 391 -10.13 18.04 -28.31
CA LEU A 391 -11.58 17.97 -28.55
C LEU A 391 -12.34 17.32 -27.37
N THR A 392 -11.76 16.29 -26.75
CA THR A 392 -12.38 15.61 -25.60
C THR A 392 -12.20 16.36 -24.29
N GLU A 393 -11.07 17.06 -24.13
CA GLU A 393 -10.66 17.77 -22.93
C GLU A 393 -10.31 19.23 -23.28
N PRO A 394 -11.32 20.07 -23.56
CA PRO A 394 -11.10 21.44 -24.02
C PRO A 394 -10.36 22.32 -23.01
N GLN A 395 -10.46 21.97 -21.73
CA GLN A 395 -9.78 22.61 -20.60
C GLN A 395 -8.25 22.47 -20.60
N LEU A 396 -7.69 21.51 -21.34
CA LEU A 396 -6.24 21.32 -21.44
C LEU A 396 -5.60 22.49 -22.20
N GLU A 397 -4.83 23.34 -21.54
CA GLU A 397 -4.16 24.49 -22.17
C GLU A 397 -2.65 24.26 -22.35
N THR A 398 -2.01 23.53 -21.43
CA THR A 398 -0.55 23.38 -21.39
C THR A 398 -0.11 21.93 -21.45
N LEU A 399 0.86 21.62 -22.30
CA LEU A 399 1.51 20.31 -22.40
C LEU A 399 3.00 20.44 -22.08
N LEU A 400 3.44 19.74 -21.04
CA LEU A 400 4.84 19.65 -20.65
C LEU A 400 5.50 18.46 -21.37
N VAL A 401 6.66 18.70 -21.99
CA VAL A 401 7.38 17.68 -22.79
C VAL A 401 8.83 17.59 -22.33
N GLY A 402 9.31 16.34 -22.13
CA GLY A 402 10.67 16.02 -21.70
C GLY A 402 11.69 15.93 -22.82
N THR A 403 11.30 15.45 -24.01
CA THR A 403 12.20 15.31 -25.17
C THR A 403 12.77 16.64 -25.70
N GLU A 404 13.96 16.55 -26.31
CA GLU A 404 14.55 17.65 -27.09
C GLU A 404 13.56 18.14 -28.17
N LYS A 405 13.53 19.48 -28.36
CA LYS A 405 12.62 20.22 -29.26
C LYS A 405 12.48 19.61 -30.67
N THR A 406 13.44 18.83 -31.15
CA THR A 406 13.52 18.29 -32.51
C THR A 406 12.43 17.27 -32.81
N LYS A 407 12.12 16.31 -31.93
CA LYS A 407 11.12 15.25 -32.23
C LYS A 407 9.69 15.77 -32.34
N PHE A 408 9.29 16.71 -31.48
CA PHE A 408 7.95 17.29 -31.51
C PHE A 408 7.81 18.30 -32.65
N ASN A 409 8.86 19.09 -32.93
CA ASN A 409 8.84 20.08 -34.02
C ASN A 409 8.88 19.43 -35.42
N GLU A 410 9.64 18.35 -35.60
CA GLU A 410 9.69 17.59 -36.86
C GLU A 410 8.31 17.04 -37.24
N ALA A 411 7.56 16.49 -36.27
CA ALA A 411 6.19 16.03 -36.48
C ALA A 411 5.27 17.16 -36.98
N SER A 412 5.35 18.35 -36.37
CA SER A 412 4.56 19.53 -36.78
C SER A 412 5.03 20.21 -38.08
N SER A 413 6.23 19.91 -38.57
CA SER A 413 6.78 20.54 -39.79
C SER A 413 6.36 19.85 -41.09
N GLY A 414 5.74 18.66 -41.01
CA GLY A 414 5.47 17.80 -42.16
C GLY A 414 4.18 18.05 -42.96
N ARG A 415 3.16 18.73 -42.42
CA ARG A 415 1.88 18.97 -43.15
C ARG A 415 1.19 20.26 -42.69
N SER A 416 1.43 21.35 -43.41
CA SER A 416 0.64 22.58 -43.29
C SER A 416 -0.77 22.36 -43.83
N SER A 417 -1.75 22.16 -42.96
CA SER A 417 -3.16 22.40 -43.27
C SER A 417 -3.73 23.35 -42.22
N SER A 418 -4.55 24.30 -42.67
CA SER A 418 -5.03 25.48 -41.95
C SER A 418 -5.97 25.23 -40.76
N ASN A 419 -6.10 23.98 -40.29
CA ASN A 419 -6.96 23.56 -39.17
C ASN A 419 -6.18 22.89 -38.03
N ASP A 420 -4.93 23.31 -37.79
CA ASP A 420 -4.05 22.69 -36.80
C ASP A 420 -4.41 23.15 -35.37
N ILE A 421 -5.28 22.38 -34.70
CA ILE A 421 -5.70 22.59 -33.29
C ILE A 421 -4.49 22.55 -32.32
N THR A 422 -3.36 21.99 -32.75
CA THR A 422 -2.06 22.05 -32.06
C THR A 422 -1.55 23.47 -31.80
N LYS A 423 -2.01 24.49 -32.55
CA LYS A 423 -1.71 25.91 -32.29
C LYS A 423 -2.41 26.49 -31.04
N GLN A 424 -3.38 25.78 -30.47
CA GLN A 424 -4.10 26.20 -29.25
C GLN A 424 -3.56 25.57 -27.97
N LEU A 425 -2.55 24.70 -28.08
CA LEU A 425 -1.92 24.03 -26.94
C LEU A 425 -0.55 24.67 -26.68
N HIS A 426 -0.32 25.17 -25.48
CA HIS A 426 0.98 25.71 -25.08
C HIS A 426 1.93 24.55 -24.75
N ILE A 427 2.79 24.20 -25.71
CA ILE A 427 3.83 23.20 -25.50
C ILE A 427 5.02 23.86 -24.80
N ILE A 428 5.34 23.39 -23.59
CA ILE A 428 6.43 23.89 -22.77
C ILE A 428 7.46 22.79 -22.58
N TYR A 429 8.72 23.15 -22.74
CA TYR A 429 9.89 22.32 -22.46
C TYR A 429 10.52 22.83 -21.15
N PRO A 430 10.23 22.24 -19.98
CA PRO A 430 10.67 22.79 -18.69
C PRO A 430 12.18 22.72 -18.48
N LEU A 431 12.83 21.74 -19.11
CA LEU A 431 14.26 21.45 -18.98
C LEU A 431 15.10 22.08 -20.11
N ASP A 432 14.55 23.03 -20.88
CA ASP A 432 15.22 23.60 -22.06
C ASP A 432 16.52 24.35 -21.75
N LYS A 433 16.70 24.79 -20.50
CA LYS A 433 17.93 25.41 -19.99
C LYS A 433 18.91 24.43 -19.34
N TRP A 434 18.52 23.16 -19.20
CA TRP A 434 19.35 22.14 -18.57
C TRP A 434 20.31 21.55 -19.60
N THR A 435 21.57 21.40 -19.20
CA THR A 435 22.54 20.63 -19.97
C THR A 435 22.32 19.13 -19.76
N LYS A 436 22.92 18.29 -20.61
CA LYS A 436 22.94 16.83 -20.38
C LYS A 436 23.52 16.46 -19.01
N GLU A 437 24.48 17.24 -18.52
CA GLU A 437 25.07 17.03 -17.21
C GLU A 437 24.10 17.39 -16.08
N ASP A 438 23.32 18.47 -16.22
CA ASP A 438 22.28 18.82 -15.23
C ASP A 438 21.20 17.72 -15.14
N ILE A 439 20.78 17.18 -16.29
CA ILE A 439 19.84 16.04 -16.36
C ILE A 439 20.43 14.82 -15.66
N ARG A 440 21.70 14.50 -15.91
CA ARG A 440 22.40 13.37 -15.29
C ARG A 440 22.51 13.53 -13.78
N ILE A 441 22.90 14.71 -13.29
CA ILE A 441 23.05 15.01 -11.86
C ILE A 441 21.70 14.86 -11.14
N PHE A 442 20.64 15.46 -11.68
CA PHE A 442 19.31 15.36 -11.07
C PHE A 442 18.71 13.96 -11.20
N GLY A 443 18.95 13.29 -12.33
CA GLY A 443 18.55 11.90 -12.54
C GLY A 443 19.17 10.96 -11.51
N ARG A 444 20.47 11.14 -11.19
CA ARG A 444 21.13 10.42 -10.08
C ARG A 444 20.55 10.75 -8.72
N PHE A 445 20.26 12.02 -8.46
CA PHE A 445 19.58 12.43 -7.21
C PHE A 445 18.25 11.70 -7.02
N LEU A 446 17.52 11.46 -8.12
CA LEU A 446 16.27 10.69 -8.11
C LEU A 446 16.45 9.18 -8.27
N CYS A 447 17.70 8.69 -8.36
CA CYS A 447 18.04 7.30 -8.62
C CYS A 447 17.34 6.70 -9.86
N LEU A 448 17.13 7.52 -10.90
CA LEU A 448 16.49 7.12 -12.15
C LEU A 448 17.46 6.34 -13.03
N PRO A 449 17.04 5.27 -13.73
CA PRO A 449 17.94 4.48 -14.57
C PRO A 449 18.57 5.39 -15.64
N LEU A 450 19.89 5.61 -15.53
CA LEU A 450 20.65 6.33 -16.54
C LEU A 450 21.17 5.30 -17.55
N LYS A 451 20.75 5.43 -18.82
CA LYS A 451 21.27 4.63 -19.94
C LYS A 451 22.55 5.22 -20.50
#